data_AF-A0A2Z6QSY5-F1
#
_entry.id   AF-A0A2Z6QSY5-F1
#
_cell.length_a   1.000
_cell.length_b   1.000
_cell.length_c   1.000
_cell.angle_alpha   90.00
_cell.angle_beta   90.00
_cell.angle_gamma   90.00
#
_symmetry.space_group_name_H-M   'P 1'
#
loop_
_entity.id
_entity.type
_entity.pdbx_description
1 polymer ?
#
loop_
_entity_poly.entity_id
_entity_poly.type
_entity_poly.pdbx_seq_one_letter_code
_entity_poly.pdbx_strand_id
1 'polypeptide(L)'
;MAKSLLALLFIALSYTSYANAGYNVVTPTTGTILYAGYPANITWTMDNTTPNDPLVDVVLNNGPPESLNVVSTICSGVDPKVGVCNFNVPANIASGIDYAITVGKKVENLAYGSYFTIKGTGDLPPNNGCPNMGGHVCASADLACCGPDGYCGKGTDFCGAGCQQQFSLAGACKGGKTNPKRRRALNYY
;
A
#
# COMPACT_ATOMS: atom_id res chain seq x y z
N MET A 1 57.70 -26.40 -0.27
CA MET A 1 56.87 -25.80 -1.33
C MET A 1 55.42 -26.16 -1.05
N ALA A 2 54.59 -25.20 -0.64
CA ALA A 2 53.13 -25.35 -0.60
C ALA A 2 52.52 -23.94 -0.66
N LYS A 3 52.02 -23.54 -1.83
CA LYS A 3 51.22 -22.33 -2.01
C LYS A 3 49.77 -22.73 -1.72
N SER A 4 49.26 -22.41 -0.52
CA SER A 4 47.83 -22.55 -0.22
C SER A 4 47.15 -21.23 -0.53
N LEU A 5 46.46 -21.18 -1.67
CA LEU A 5 45.63 -20.08 -2.11
C LEU A 5 44.18 -20.44 -1.75
N LEU A 6 43.66 -19.95 -0.62
CA LEU A 6 42.23 -20.03 -0.31
C LEU A 6 41.58 -18.71 -0.71
N ALA A 7 41.00 -18.69 -1.91
CA ALA A 7 40.10 -17.63 -2.34
C ALA A 7 38.69 -17.92 -1.79
N LEU A 8 38.27 -17.17 -0.78
CA LEU A 8 36.91 -17.18 -0.25
C LEU A 8 35.97 -16.48 -1.25
N LEU A 9 35.24 -17.29 -2.01
CA LEU A 9 34.21 -16.85 -2.94
C LEU A 9 32.89 -16.64 -2.17
N PHE A 10 32.60 -15.42 -1.73
CA PHE A 10 31.28 -15.05 -1.21
C PHE A 10 30.34 -14.77 -2.38
N ILE A 11 29.58 -15.78 -2.82
CA ILE A 11 28.44 -15.57 -3.73
C ILE A 11 27.25 -15.15 -2.86
N ALA A 12 27.01 -13.85 -2.78
CA ALA A 12 25.75 -13.32 -2.25
C ALA A 12 24.65 -13.52 -3.31
N LEU A 13 23.90 -14.62 -3.22
CA LEU A 13 22.65 -14.79 -3.95
C LEU A 13 21.61 -13.83 -3.36
N SER A 14 21.52 -12.62 -3.93
CA SER A 14 20.40 -11.73 -3.69
C SER A 14 19.18 -12.29 -4.41
N TYR A 15 18.37 -13.07 -3.70
CA TYR A 15 17.03 -13.42 -4.15
C TYR A 15 16.20 -12.13 -4.12
N THR A 16 16.05 -11.46 -5.26
CA THR A 16 14.99 -10.46 -5.41
C THR A 16 13.68 -11.23 -5.54
N SER A 17 13.00 -11.42 -4.42
CA SER A 17 11.63 -11.91 -4.38
C SER A 17 10.71 -10.85 -4.98
N TYR A 18 10.66 -10.80 -6.31
CA TYR A 18 9.57 -10.14 -7.01
C TYR A 18 8.35 -11.03 -6.82
N ALA A 19 7.48 -10.68 -5.88
CA ALA A 19 6.13 -11.22 -5.85
C ALA A 19 5.41 -10.64 -7.08
N ASN A 20 5.44 -11.38 -8.20
CA ASN A 20 4.58 -11.06 -9.33
C ASN A 20 3.17 -11.46 -8.93
N ALA A 21 2.39 -10.50 -8.45
CA ALA A 21 0.95 -10.68 -8.32
C ALA A 21 0.39 -10.88 -9.73
N GLY A 22 -0.37 -11.96 -9.93
CA GLY A 22 -0.96 -12.26 -11.24
C GLY A 22 -2.10 -11.33 -11.65
N TYR A 23 -2.53 -10.45 -10.76
CA TYR A 23 -3.56 -9.45 -10.97
C TYR A 23 -3.03 -8.05 -10.60
N ASN A 24 -3.63 -7.03 -11.21
CA ASN A 24 -3.40 -5.64 -10.88
C ASN A 24 -4.74 -4.94 -10.65
N VAL A 25 -5.00 -4.43 -9.44
CA VAL A 25 -6.23 -3.72 -9.13
C VAL A 25 -6.17 -2.32 -9.74
N VAL A 26 -7.10 -2.02 -10.64
CA VAL A 26 -7.15 -0.77 -11.40
C VAL A 26 -8.07 0.25 -10.75
N THR A 27 -9.20 -0.18 -10.17
CA THR A 27 -10.06 0.70 -9.38
C THR A 27 -10.59 -0.04 -8.15
N PRO A 28 -10.75 0.67 -7.01
CA PRO A 28 -10.44 2.08 -6.76
C PRO A 28 -8.92 2.34 -6.68
N THR A 29 -8.54 3.59 -6.95
CA THR A 29 -7.16 4.10 -6.78
C THR A 29 -7.11 5.15 -5.68
N THR A 30 -5.88 5.56 -5.31
CA THR A 30 -5.63 6.72 -4.45
C THR A 30 -6.47 7.93 -4.85
N GLY A 31 -7.17 8.50 -3.87
CA GLY A 31 -8.06 9.65 -4.05
C GLY A 31 -9.50 9.30 -4.44
N THR A 32 -9.78 8.02 -4.75
CA THR A 32 -11.16 7.56 -4.96
C THR A 32 -11.95 7.66 -3.65
N ILE A 33 -13.17 8.20 -3.72
CA ILE A 33 -14.11 8.27 -2.60
C ILE A 33 -15.35 7.47 -2.96
N LEU A 34 -15.64 6.42 -2.20
CA LEU A 34 -16.89 5.68 -2.25
C LEU A 34 -17.80 6.11 -1.09
N TYR A 35 -19.12 5.92 -1.27
CA TYR A 35 -20.12 6.32 -0.28
C TYR A 35 -20.88 5.10 0.23
N ALA A 36 -21.02 4.98 1.55
CA ALA A 36 -21.78 3.90 2.18
C ALA A 36 -23.21 3.84 1.64
N GLY A 37 -23.68 2.62 1.33
CA GLY A 37 -25.03 2.38 0.80
C GLY A 37 -25.18 2.62 -0.71
N TYR A 38 -24.16 3.13 -1.39
CA TYR A 38 -24.19 3.34 -2.84
C TYR A 38 -23.55 2.16 -3.60
N PRO A 39 -24.02 1.87 -4.83
CA PRO A 39 -23.35 0.91 -5.69
C PRO A 39 -21.97 1.42 -6.11
N ALA A 40 -21.01 0.50 -6.22
CA ALA A 40 -19.66 0.74 -6.69
C ALA A 40 -19.14 -0.45 -7.49
N ASN A 41 -18.03 -0.24 -8.20
CA ASN A 41 -17.32 -1.31 -8.88
C ASN A 41 -15.83 -1.31 -8.51
N ILE A 42 -15.28 -2.51 -8.48
CA ILE A 42 -13.86 -2.78 -8.39
C ILE A 42 -13.43 -3.34 -9.73
N THR A 43 -12.33 -2.87 -10.30
CA THR A 43 -11.79 -3.42 -11.55
C THR A 43 -10.35 -3.88 -11.37
N TRP A 44 -9.98 -4.92 -12.10
CA TRP A 44 -8.61 -5.42 -12.15
C TRP A 44 -8.26 -5.89 -13.56
N THR A 45 -6.97 -5.88 -13.85
CA THR A 45 -6.40 -6.53 -15.03
C THR A 45 -5.62 -7.77 -14.62
N MET A 46 -5.42 -8.68 -15.56
CA MET A 46 -4.49 -9.80 -15.41
C MET A 46 -3.21 -9.46 -16.17
N ASP A 47 -2.07 -9.75 -15.58
CA ASP A 47 -0.80 -9.65 -16.29
C ASP A 47 -0.58 -10.87 -17.19
N ASN A 48 0.26 -10.73 -18.22
CA ASN A 48 0.48 -11.75 -19.26
C ASN A 48 1.10 -13.07 -18.75
N THR A 49 1.50 -13.14 -17.47
CA THR A 49 1.96 -14.35 -16.78
C THR A 49 0.82 -15.15 -16.13
N THR A 50 -0.43 -14.71 -16.32
CA THR A 50 -1.73 -15.32 -15.97
C THR A 50 -1.70 -16.29 -14.78
N PRO A 51 -2.18 -15.89 -13.59
CA PRO A 51 -2.51 -16.85 -12.55
C PRO A 51 -3.63 -17.77 -13.10
N ASN A 52 -3.37 -19.07 -13.15
CA ASN A 52 -4.34 -20.08 -13.63
C ASN A 52 -5.42 -20.40 -12.58
N ASP A 53 -5.82 -19.39 -11.81
CA ASP A 53 -6.88 -19.56 -10.82
C ASP A 53 -8.23 -19.61 -11.54
N PRO A 54 -9.04 -20.66 -11.30
CA PRO A 54 -10.32 -20.78 -11.96
C PRO A 54 -11.30 -19.70 -11.48
N LEU A 55 -11.14 -19.23 -10.25
CA LEU A 55 -12.00 -18.24 -9.60
C LEU A 55 -11.20 -17.39 -8.62
N VAL A 56 -11.61 -16.13 -8.46
CA VAL A 56 -11.07 -15.20 -7.46
C VAL A 56 -12.15 -14.71 -6.50
N ASP A 57 -11.72 -14.30 -5.31
CA ASP A 57 -12.53 -13.47 -4.42
C ASP A 57 -12.02 -12.03 -4.47
N VAL A 58 -12.93 -11.09 -4.22
CA VAL A 58 -12.63 -9.68 -4.05
C VAL A 58 -12.98 -9.31 -2.62
N VAL A 59 -11.99 -8.86 -1.88
CA VAL A 59 -12.09 -8.61 -0.44
C VAL A 59 -11.85 -7.13 -0.17
N LEU A 60 -12.77 -6.53 0.57
CA LEU A 60 -12.62 -5.22 1.15
C LEU A 60 -11.87 -5.35 2.48
N ASN A 61 -10.79 -4.60 2.61
CA ASN A 61 -9.96 -4.56 3.81
C ASN A 61 -9.82 -3.12 4.31
N ASN A 62 -9.34 -2.96 5.54
CA ASN A 62 -8.88 -1.68 6.05
C ASN A 62 -7.68 -1.82 7.01
N GLY A 63 -6.98 -0.71 7.21
CA GLY A 63 -5.86 -0.61 8.15
C GLY A 63 -4.49 -0.55 7.47
N PRO A 64 -3.40 -0.69 8.25
CA PRO A 64 -2.05 -0.49 7.77
C PRO A 64 -1.61 -1.62 6.83
N PRO A 65 -0.65 -1.35 5.91
CA PRO A 65 -0.28 -2.30 4.86
C PRO A 65 0.38 -3.57 5.43
N GLU A 66 1.00 -3.49 6.60
CA GLU A 66 1.57 -4.63 7.33
C GLU A 66 0.52 -5.48 8.08
N SER A 67 -0.71 -5.00 8.23
CA SER A 67 -1.75 -5.67 9.03
C SER A 67 -3.15 -5.26 8.59
N LEU A 68 -3.48 -5.54 7.32
CA LEU A 68 -4.82 -5.34 6.79
C LEU A 68 -5.84 -6.23 7.52
N ASN A 69 -6.93 -5.61 7.97
CA ASN A 69 -8.07 -6.30 8.55
C ASN A 69 -9.11 -6.54 7.47
N VAL A 70 -9.64 -7.77 7.40
CA VAL A 70 -10.73 -8.10 6.49
C VAL A 70 -12.02 -7.45 7.00
N VAL A 71 -12.63 -6.61 6.17
CA VAL A 71 -13.95 -6.02 6.44
C VAL A 71 -15.03 -6.96 5.92
N SER A 72 -14.94 -7.35 4.65
CA SER A 72 -15.91 -8.25 4.02
C SER A 72 -15.41 -8.78 2.68
N THR A 73 -15.81 -10.00 2.32
CA THR A 73 -15.74 -10.48 0.93
C THR A 73 -16.90 -9.89 0.14
N ILE A 74 -16.61 -9.02 -0.83
CA ILE A 74 -17.62 -8.27 -1.60
C ILE A 74 -18.04 -8.97 -2.89
N CYS A 75 -17.15 -9.77 -3.47
CA CYS A 75 -17.49 -10.76 -4.50
C CYS A 75 -16.75 -12.06 -4.21
N SER A 76 -17.41 -13.19 -4.43
CA SER A 76 -16.83 -14.52 -4.22
C SER A 76 -17.01 -15.37 -5.47
N GLY A 77 -15.97 -16.12 -5.84
CA GLY A 77 -16.06 -17.08 -6.94
C GLY A 77 -16.26 -16.42 -8.31
N VAL A 78 -15.56 -15.32 -8.58
CA VAL A 78 -15.65 -14.60 -9.85
C VAL A 78 -14.65 -15.17 -10.85
N ASP A 79 -15.05 -15.33 -12.11
CA ASP A 79 -14.09 -15.61 -13.19
C ASP A 79 -13.12 -14.42 -13.31
N PRO A 80 -11.80 -14.61 -13.09
CA PRO A 80 -10.85 -13.51 -13.13
C PRO A 80 -10.81 -12.75 -14.46
N LYS A 81 -11.27 -13.36 -15.57
CA LYS A 81 -11.35 -12.72 -16.89
C LYS A 81 -12.44 -11.65 -16.99
N VAL A 82 -13.43 -11.69 -16.10
CA VAL A 82 -14.48 -10.66 -16.04
C VAL A 82 -13.88 -9.30 -15.70
N GLY A 83 -12.82 -9.27 -14.87
CA GLY A 83 -12.08 -8.04 -14.56
C GLY A 83 -12.86 -7.00 -13.76
N VAL A 84 -14.05 -7.35 -13.26
CA VAL A 84 -14.92 -6.44 -12.52
C VAL A 84 -15.72 -7.17 -11.43
N CYS A 85 -15.87 -6.50 -10.30
CA CYS A 85 -16.77 -6.88 -9.20
C CYS A 85 -17.68 -5.69 -8.90
N ASN A 86 -18.98 -5.85 -9.11
CA ASN A 86 -19.98 -4.86 -8.74
C ASN A 86 -20.53 -5.20 -7.36
N PHE A 87 -20.60 -4.21 -6.48
CA PHE A 87 -21.09 -4.41 -5.12
C PHE A 87 -21.78 -3.16 -4.60
N ASN A 88 -22.58 -3.31 -3.55
CA ASN A 88 -23.07 -2.18 -2.77
C ASN A 88 -22.12 -1.97 -1.59
N VAL A 89 -21.62 -0.75 -1.43
CA VAL A 89 -20.80 -0.40 -0.26
C VAL A 89 -21.65 -0.61 1.00
N PRO A 90 -21.19 -1.36 2.03
CA PRO A 90 -22.02 -1.63 3.20
C PRO A 90 -22.53 -0.35 3.85
N ALA A 91 -23.84 -0.26 4.11
CA ALA A 91 -24.48 1.00 4.52
C ALA A 91 -24.01 1.53 5.88
N ASN A 92 -23.61 0.63 6.79
CA ASN A 92 -23.18 0.97 8.15
C ASN A 92 -21.64 0.93 8.31
N ILE A 93 -20.90 0.97 7.22
CA ILE A 93 -19.43 0.99 7.26
C ILE A 93 -18.93 2.32 7.84
N ALA A 94 -17.86 2.29 8.62
CA ALA A 94 -17.26 3.50 9.19
C ALA A 94 -16.59 4.35 8.10
N SER A 95 -16.63 5.67 8.27
CA SER A 95 -15.80 6.57 7.49
C SER A 95 -14.32 6.27 7.73
N GLY A 96 -13.54 6.16 6.65
CA GLY A 96 -12.11 5.83 6.72
C GLY A 96 -11.39 6.15 5.42
N ILE A 97 -10.09 6.41 5.52
CA ILE A 97 -9.20 6.72 4.39
C ILE A 97 -8.24 5.56 4.07
N ASP A 98 -8.32 4.49 4.85
CA ASP A 98 -7.41 3.34 4.91
C ASP A 98 -8.05 2.06 4.35
N TYR A 99 -9.06 2.19 3.48
CA TYR A 99 -9.64 1.04 2.81
C TYR A 99 -8.78 0.59 1.63
N ALA A 100 -8.68 -0.72 1.43
CA ALA A 100 -7.94 -1.31 0.33
C ALA A 100 -8.69 -2.54 -0.20
N ILE A 101 -8.38 -2.92 -1.44
CA ILE A 101 -8.93 -4.11 -2.08
C ILE A 101 -7.86 -5.19 -2.16
N THR A 102 -8.26 -6.43 -1.91
CA THR A 102 -7.50 -7.62 -2.29
C THR A 102 -8.28 -8.39 -3.35
N VAL A 103 -7.58 -8.84 -4.40
CA VAL A 103 -8.12 -9.74 -5.43
C VAL A 103 -7.31 -11.03 -5.45
N GLY A 104 -7.99 -12.17 -5.39
CA GLY A 104 -7.39 -13.50 -5.49
C GLY A 104 -7.87 -14.44 -4.37
N LYS A 105 -7.43 -15.70 -4.44
CA LYS A 105 -7.70 -16.73 -3.41
C LYS A 105 -6.43 -17.34 -2.84
N LYS A 106 -5.46 -17.57 -3.72
CA LYS A 106 -4.17 -18.15 -3.35
C LYS A 106 -3.21 -17.04 -2.98
N VAL A 107 -2.49 -17.23 -1.89
CA VAL A 107 -1.58 -16.21 -1.32
C VAL A 107 -0.54 -15.77 -2.34
N GLU A 108 -0.04 -16.70 -3.15
CA GLU A 108 0.94 -16.44 -4.21
C GLU A 108 0.41 -15.57 -5.37
N ASN A 109 -0.91 -15.47 -5.53
CA ASN A 109 -1.57 -14.72 -6.60
C ASN A 109 -2.38 -13.53 -6.07
N LEU A 110 -2.31 -13.21 -4.78
CA LEU A 110 -3.03 -12.06 -4.24
C LEU A 110 -2.49 -10.76 -4.82
N ALA A 111 -3.39 -9.94 -5.34
CA ALA A 111 -3.13 -8.57 -5.68
C ALA A 111 -3.73 -7.63 -4.64
N TYR A 112 -3.03 -6.55 -4.36
CA TYR A 112 -3.45 -5.51 -3.44
C TYR A 112 -3.62 -4.20 -4.22
N GLY A 113 -4.78 -3.56 -4.05
CA GLY A 113 -5.05 -2.25 -4.62
C GLY A 113 -4.47 -1.12 -3.78
N SER A 114 -4.51 0.09 -4.35
CA SER A 114 -4.19 1.30 -3.61
C SER A 114 -5.20 1.56 -2.49
N TYR A 115 -4.79 2.38 -1.53
CA TYR A 115 -5.72 2.91 -0.54
C TYR A 115 -6.75 3.83 -1.18
N PHE A 116 -7.96 3.80 -0.67
CA PHE A 116 -9.05 4.69 -1.06
C PHE A 116 -9.92 5.04 0.15
N THR A 117 -10.79 6.02 -0.05
CA THR A 117 -11.67 6.53 1.01
C THR A 117 -13.06 5.92 0.88
N ILE A 118 -13.64 5.53 2.01
CA ILE A 118 -15.09 5.31 2.11
C ILE A 118 -15.64 6.35 3.09
N LYS A 119 -16.63 7.12 2.62
CA LYS A 119 -17.43 8.00 3.48
C LYS A 119 -18.67 7.23 3.93
N GLY A 120 -18.74 6.93 5.22
CA GLY A 120 -19.83 6.18 5.83
C GLY A 120 -20.27 6.82 7.14
N THR A 121 -20.37 6.02 8.20
CA THR A 121 -20.76 6.51 9.52
C THR A 121 -19.60 7.23 10.22
N GLY A 122 -19.86 8.39 10.81
CA GLY A 122 -18.85 9.20 11.47
C GLY A 122 -18.05 10.10 10.53
N ASP A 123 -17.21 10.96 11.09
CA ASP A 123 -16.36 11.86 10.34
C ASP A 123 -15.18 11.13 9.68
N LEU A 124 -14.70 11.64 8.55
CA LEU A 124 -13.46 11.15 7.96
C LEU A 124 -12.28 11.51 8.87
N PRO A 125 -11.41 10.55 9.20
CA PRO A 125 -10.20 10.86 9.95
C PRO A 125 -9.29 11.78 9.13
N PRO A 126 -8.53 12.67 9.79
CA PRO A 126 -7.54 13.49 9.10
C PRO A 126 -6.42 12.60 8.52
N ASN A 127 -5.90 12.96 7.34
CA ASN A 127 -4.72 12.30 6.79
C ASN A 127 -3.46 12.85 7.47
N ASN A 128 -2.93 12.10 8.43
CA ASN A 128 -1.71 12.42 9.18
C ASN A 128 -0.52 11.54 8.77
N GLY A 129 -0.61 10.84 7.64
CA GLY A 129 0.39 9.89 7.18
C GLY A 129 0.99 10.24 5.83
N CYS A 130 1.71 9.28 5.26
CA CYS A 130 2.18 9.40 3.89
C CYS A 130 0.93 9.42 2.98
N PRO A 131 0.77 10.42 2.09
CA PRO A 131 -0.53 10.74 1.50
C PRO A 131 -1.31 9.58 0.88
N ASN A 132 -0.62 8.62 0.25
CA ASN A 132 -1.23 7.50 -0.46
C ASN A 132 -1.18 6.18 0.33
N MET A 133 -0.90 6.27 1.64
CA MET A 133 -0.80 5.14 2.56
C MET A 133 -1.97 5.11 3.55
N GLY A 134 -3.13 5.60 3.14
CA GLY A 134 -4.34 5.56 3.98
C GLY A 134 -4.20 6.28 5.33
N GLY A 135 -3.39 7.36 5.38
CA GLY A 135 -3.12 8.05 6.65
C GLY A 135 -2.09 7.38 7.55
N HIS A 136 -1.46 6.29 7.11
CA HIS A 136 -0.38 5.63 7.83
C HIS A 136 0.99 6.26 7.53
N VAL A 137 1.83 6.34 8.57
CA VAL A 137 3.23 6.70 8.42
C VAL A 137 4.05 5.49 7.98
N CYS A 138 5.16 5.73 7.33
CA CYS A 138 6.12 4.70 6.97
C CYS A 138 6.76 4.13 8.24
N ALA A 139 6.48 2.86 8.55
CA ALA A 139 6.81 2.26 9.84
C ALA A 139 7.85 1.12 9.78
N SER A 140 8.22 0.64 8.60
CA SER A 140 9.15 -0.48 8.43
C SER A 140 10.47 -0.06 7.78
N ALA A 141 11.56 -0.78 8.07
CA ALA A 141 12.86 -0.50 7.45
C ALA A 141 12.84 -0.71 5.93
N ASP A 142 11.99 -1.61 5.44
CA ASP A 142 11.84 -1.89 4.01
C ASP A 142 10.99 -0.86 3.26
N LEU A 143 10.19 -0.07 3.99
CA LEU A 143 9.35 0.99 3.46
C LEU A 143 9.59 2.29 4.25
N ALA A 144 10.85 2.60 4.57
CA ALA A 144 11.20 3.60 5.57
C ALA A 144 10.87 5.05 5.21
N CYS A 145 10.75 5.39 3.93
CA CYS A 145 10.66 6.77 3.47
C CYS A 145 9.34 7.04 2.79
N CYS A 146 8.69 8.14 3.16
CA CYS A 146 7.55 8.67 2.42
C CYS A 146 8.08 9.46 1.22
N GLY A 147 7.93 8.87 0.04
CA GLY A 147 8.41 9.42 -1.22
C GLY A 147 7.71 10.73 -1.62
N PRO A 148 8.26 11.42 -2.63
CA PRO A 148 7.62 12.61 -3.20
C PRO A 148 6.26 12.30 -3.84
N ASP A 149 6.07 11.07 -4.29
CA ASP A 149 4.82 10.54 -4.84
C ASP A 149 3.79 10.18 -3.77
N GLY A 150 4.16 10.20 -2.48
CA GLY A 150 3.27 9.93 -1.36
C GLY A 150 3.12 8.46 -1.01
N TYR A 151 4.01 7.58 -1.48
CA TYR A 151 4.07 6.18 -1.07
C TYR A 151 5.27 5.89 -0.16
N CYS A 152 5.12 4.90 0.72
CA CYS A 152 6.25 4.41 1.50
C CYS A 152 7.12 3.49 0.66
N GLY A 153 8.44 3.69 0.75
CA GLY A 153 9.41 2.85 0.05
C GLY A 153 10.82 3.04 0.58
N LYS A 154 11.80 2.49 -0.14
CA LYS A 154 13.23 2.58 0.19
C LYS A 154 14.07 2.91 -1.02
N GLY A 155 15.30 3.33 -0.79
CA GLY A 155 16.22 3.73 -1.87
C GLY A 155 16.11 5.21 -2.21
N THR A 156 16.89 5.66 -3.18
CA THR A 156 17.00 7.09 -3.53
C THR A 156 15.71 7.70 -4.06
N ASP A 157 14.87 6.90 -4.71
CA ASP A 157 13.64 7.39 -5.34
C ASP A 157 12.58 7.78 -4.28
N PHE A 158 12.59 7.08 -3.15
CA PHE A 158 11.70 7.35 -2.02
C PHE A 158 12.37 8.22 -0.96
N CYS A 159 13.63 7.93 -0.62
CA CYS A 159 14.35 8.59 0.46
C CYS A 159 15.10 9.85 0.02
N GLY A 160 15.16 10.17 -1.28
CA GLY A 160 15.96 11.27 -1.81
C GLY A 160 15.23 12.61 -1.80
N ALA A 161 15.40 13.38 -2.87
CA ALA A 161 14.78 14.69 -3.03
C ALA A 161 13.25 14.59 -2.96
N GLY A 162 12.63 15.46 -2.15
CA GLY A 162 11.17 15.47 -1.97
C GLY A 162 10.64 14.45 -0.95
N CYS A 163 11.51 13.68 -0.29
CA CYS A 163 11.10 12.79 0.79
C CYS A 163 10.49 13.57 1.97
N GLN A 164 9.35 13.07 2.46
CA GLN A 164 8.55 13.73 3.49
C GLN A 164 8.93 13.20 4.88
N GLN A 165 9.88 13.89 5.53
CA GLN A 165 10.48 13.45 6.81
C GLN A 165 9.45 13.20 7.92
N GLN A 166 8.39 14.00 7.99
CA GLN A 166 7.36 13.90 9.04
C GLN A 166 6.54 12.61 8.97
N PHE A 167 6.54 11.92 7.82
CA PHE A 167 5.80 10.67 7.60
C PHE A 167 6.74 9.47 7.36
N SER A 168 8.06 9.69 7.51
CA SER A 168 9.09 8.68 7.29
C SER A 168 9.57 8.08 8.61
N LEU A 169 9.93 6.80 8.61
CA LEU A 169 10.45 6.07 9.77
C LEU A 169 11.68 6.80 10.32
N ALA A 170 11.58 7.32 11.55
CA ALA A 170 12.66 8.02 12.24
C ALA A 170 13.37 9.10 11.39
N GLY A 171 12.65 9.73 10.46
CA GLY A 171 13.22 10.74 9.56
C GLY A 171 14.19 10.21 8.50
N ALA A 172 14.03 8.96 8.05
CA ALA A 172 14.92 8.23 7.14
C ALA A 172 15.25 8.88 5.77
N CYS A 173 14.69 10.05 5.44
CA CYS A 173 15.01 10.80 4.24
C CYS A 173 16.51 11.16 4.16
N LYS A 174 17.20 10.71 3.11
CA LYS A 174 18.59 11.01 2.79
C LYS A 174 18.68 12.34 2.03
N GLY A 175 19.42 13.30 2.56
CA GLY A 175 19.77 14.54 1.83
C GLY A 175 18.91 15.78 2.13
N GLY A 176 17.87 15.66 2.96
CA GLY A 176 17.26 16.84 3.58
C GLY A 176 18.02 17.16 4.86
N LYS A 177 18.91 18.17 4.84
CA LYS A 177 19.36 18.81 6.09
C LYS A 177 18.11 18.99 6.94
N THR A 178 18.10 18.43 8.15
CA THR A 178 17.10 18.78 9.15
C THR A 178 17.12 20.29 9.24
N ASN A 179 16.16 20.97 8.63
CA ASN A 179 15.76 22.24 9.17
C ASN A 179 14.64 21.84 10.11
N PRO A 180 14.94 21.53 11.39
CA PRO A 180 13.86 21.51 12.35
C PRO A 180 13.23 22.88 12.16
N LYS A 181 11.96 22.93 11.70
CA LYS A 181 11.15 24.10 11.97
C LYS A 181 11.20 24.17 13.49
N ARG A 182 12.12 24.98 14.03
CA ARG A 182 12.04 25.50 15.39
C ARG A 182 10.58 25.92 15.46
N ARG A 183 9.79 25.20 16.26
CA ARG A 183 8.55 25.76 16.78
C ARG A 183 8.99 27.07 17.40
N ARG A 184 8.76 28.16 16.68
CA ARG A 184 9.03 29.50 17.18
C ARG A 184 8.02 29.61 18.31
N ALA A 185 8.48 29.39 19.54
CA ALA A 185 7.70 29.73 20.71
C ALA A 185 7.28 31.19 20.51
N LEU A 186 5.99 31.40 20.30
CA LEU A 186 5.38 32.71 20.39
C LEU A 186 5.55 33.13 21.85
N ASN A 187 6.63 33.86 22.13
CA ASN A 187 6.73 34.61 23.36
C ASN A 187 5.65 35.69 23.28
N TYR A 188 4.57 35.47 24.02
CA TYR A 188 3.66 36.54 24.42
C TYR A 188 4.40 37.43 25.43
N TYR A 189 4.63 38.68 25.03
CA TYR A 189 4.78 39.83 25.92
C TYR A 189 3.74 40.86 25.49
#